data_AF-A0A453EIK4-F1
#
_entry.id   AF-A0A453EIK4-F1
#
_cell.length_a   1.000
_cell.length_b   1.000
_cell.length_c   1.000
_cell.angle_alpha   90.00
_cell.angle_beta   90.00
_cell.angle_gamma   90.00
#
_symmetry.space_group_name_H-M   'P 1'
#
loop_
_entity.id
_entity.type
_entity.pdbx_description
1 polymer ?
#
loop_
_entity_poly.entity_id
_entity_poly.type
_entity_poly.pdbx_seq_one_letter_code
_entity_poly.pdbx_strand_id
1 'polypeptide(L)'
;MEMAIVMAREAGMDWIIHLDTDELIHPAGAREYSLRRLLLDVPDNVDMVIFPNYESSVERDDIKDPFTEVSMFKKNYDHLPKDTYFGLYKEATRGNPNYFLTYGNGKSAARVQEHMRPNGAHRWHNYMKSPNEIKLEEAAILHYTYTKFSDLTSRRDRCGCKPTKEDVKRCFILEFDRLAFIIASTATEQEMRNWYREHVVWTDKDTNLKLLRKGVLTRIYAPMAIIRGLKESGIFIDAVTSAKKAVMTILKQLQER
;
A
#
# COMPACT_ATOMS: atom_id res chain seq x y z
N MET A 1 -12.96 -4.18 11.53
CA MET A 1 -13.12 -4.94 10.29
C MET A 1 -14.33 -5.88 10.32
N GLU A 2 -14.59 -6.64 11.38
CA GLU A 2 -15.81 -7.48 11.44
C GLU A 2 -17.11 -6.69 11.28
N MET A 3 -17.22 -5.53 11.95
CA MET A 3 -18.35 -4.63 11.74
C MET A 3 -18.51 -4.19 10.28
N ALA A 4 -17.40 -3.98 9.55
CA ALA A 4 -17.46 -3.60 8.14
C ALA A 4 -18.03 -4.72 7.25
N ILE A 5 -17.83 -6.00 7.62
CA ILE A 5 -18.45 -7.13 6.93
C ILE A 5 -19.97 -7.10 7.13
N VAL A 6 -20.44 -6.85 8.35
CA VAL A 6 -21.88 -6.73 8.66
C VAL A 6 -22.49 -5.59 7.84
N MET A 7 -21.87 -4.40 7.88
CA MET A 7 -22.33 -3.25 7.10
C MET A 7 -22.35 -3.53 5.60
N ALA A 8 -21.33 -4.20 5.06
CA ALA A 8 -21.28 -4.56 3.65
C ALA A 8 -22.40 -5.54 3.25
N ARG A 9 -22.71 -6.52 4.11
CA ARG A 9 -23.84 -7.45 3.92
C ARG A 9 -25.18 -6.71 3.92
N GLU A 10 -25.41 -5.87 4.93
CA GLU A 10 -26.65 -5.10 5.06
C GLU A 10 -26.87 -4.14 3.89
N ALA A 11 -25.78 -3.58 3.36
CA ALA A 11 -25.81 -2.69 2.20
C ALA A 11 -25.89 -3.45 0.85
N GLY A 12 -25.89 -4.79 0.84
CA GLY A 12 -25.94 -5.59 -0.38
C GLY A 12 -24.71 -5.44 -1.28
N MET A 13 -23.54 -5.21 -0.69
CA MET A 13 -22.28 -5.10 -1.44
C MET A 13 -21.80 -6.47 -1.91
N ASP A 14 -21.30 -6.57 -3.14
CA ASP A 14 -20.74 -7.82 -3.69
C ASP A 14 -19.33 -8.13 -3.14
N TRP A 15 -18.52 -7.09 -2.96
CA TRP A 15 -17.10 -7.17 -2.62
C TRP A 15 -16.75 -6.23 -1.46
N ILE A 16 -15.78 -6.65 -0.64
CA ILE A 16 -15.19 -5.83 0.41
C ILE A 16 -13.66 -5.84 0.29
N ILE A 17 -13.05 -4.67 0.48
CA ILE A 17 -11.60 -4.48 0.50
C ILE A 17 -11.21 -3.52 1.62
N HIS A 18 -10.07 -3.79 2.26
CA HIS A 18 -9.45 -2.87 3.20
C HIS A 18 -8.27 -2.17 2.52
N LEU A 19 -8.22 -0.83 2.56
CA LEU A 19 -7.15 -0.02 2.00
C LEU A 19 -6.59 0.92 3.06
N ASP A 20 -5.26 1.04 3.11
CA ASP A 20 -4.60 1.99 4.00
C ASP A 20 -4.56 3.38 3.36
N THR A 21 -4.35 4.42 4.17
CA THR A 21 -4.40 5.81 3.68
C THR A 21 -3.26 6.18 2.75
N ASP A 22 -2.22 5.34 2.67
CA ASP A 22 -1.06 5.45 1.80
C ASP A 22 -1.13 4.47 0.62
N GLU A 23 -2.30 3.92 0.29
CA GLU A 23 -2.47 2.94 -0.77
C GLU A 23 -3.48 3.36 -1.83
N LEU A 24 -3.24 2.94 -3.08
CA LEU A 24 -4.19 3.03 -4.17
C LEU A 24 -4.32 1.69 -4.88
N ILE A 25 -5.52 1.36 -5.35
CA ILE A 25 -5.71 0.24 -6.27
C ILE A 25 -5.33 0.69 -7.68
N HIS A 26 -4.49 -0.10 -8.34
CA HIS A 26 -4.12 0.03 -9.74
C HIS A 26 -4.77 -1.12 -10.53
N PRO A 27 -5.98 -0.92 -11.10
CA PRO A 27 -6.69 -1.94 -11.86
C PRO A 27 -6.14 -2.04 -13.29
N ALA A 28 -4.80 -2.15 -13.44
CA ALA A 28 -4.20 -2.41 -14.74
C ALA A 28 -4.75 -3.71 -15.34
N GLY A 29 -4.80 -3.74 -16.68
CA GLY A 29 -5.45 -4.80 -17.45
C GLY A 29 -6.97 -4.68 -17.55
N ALA A 30 -7.61 -3.91 -16.67
CA ALA A 30 -9.05 -3.69 -16.74
C ALA A 30 -9.42 -2.64 -17.79
N ARG A 31 -10.49 -2.89 -18.54
CA ARG A 31 -11.09 -1.88 -19.41
C ARG A 31 -11.47 -0.64 -18.61
N GLU A 32 -11.25 0.53 -19.21
CA GLU A 32 -11.60 1.83 -18.63
C GLU A 32 -10.91 2.15 -17.29
N TYR A 33 -9.82 1.43 -16.94
CA TYR A 33 -9.14 1.58 -15.66
C TYR A 33 -10.10 1.41 -14.47
N SER A 34 -11.00 0.43 -14.56
CA SER A 34 -12.14 0.27 -13.66
C SER A 34 -12.01 -0.96 -12.76
N LEU A 35 -11.93 -0.72 -11.44
CA LEU A 35 -11.98 -1.79 -10.44
C LEU A 35 -13.29 -2.58 -10.52
N ARG A 36 -14.40 -1.90 -10.81
CA ARG A 36 -15.70 -2.57 -10.95
C ARG A 36 -15.68 -3.59 -12.08
N ARG A 37 -15.13 -3.21 -13.25
CA ARG A 37 -15.01 -4.15 -14.39
C ARG A 37 -14.10 -5.31 -14.03
N LEU A 38 -12.94 -5.02 -13.43
CA LEU A 38 -12.00 -6.04 -12.99
C LEU A 38 -12.66 -7.09 -12.07
N LEU A 39 -13.46 -6.65 -11.09
CA LEU A 39 -14.12 -7.56 -10.13
C LEU A 39 -15.34 -8.28 -10.71
N LEU A 40 -15.99 -7.71 -11.74
CA LEU A 40 -17.09 -8.36 -12.45
C LEU A 40 -16.61 -9.54 -13.30
N ASP A 41 -15.39 -9.45 -13.84
CA ASP A 41 -14.80 -10.49 -14.67
C ASP A 41 -14.24 -11.67 -13.83
N VAL A 42 -14.27 -11.56 -12.49
CA VAL A 42 -13.83 -12.63 -11.59
C VAL A 42 -14.87 -13.76 -11.58
N PRO A 43 -14.47 -15.03 -11.79
CA PRO A 43 -15.39 -16.16 -11.74
C PRO A 43 -16.18 -16.28 -10.44
N ASP A 44 -17.42 -16.78 -10.51
CA ASP A 44 -18.32 -16.88 -9.34
C ASP A 44 -17.82 -17.83 -8.25
N ASN A 45 -17.03 -18.84 -8.63
CA ASN A 45 -16.45 -19.78 -7.67
C ASN A 45 -15.24 -19.20 -6.90
N VAL A 46 -14.78 -18.00 -7.24
CA VAL A 46 -13.65 -17.33 -6.55
C VAL A 46 -14.19 -16.48 -5.42
N ASP A 47 -13.75 -16.77 -4.20
CA ASP A 47 -14.14 -16.07 -2.98
C ASP A 47 -13.31 -14.81 -2.75
N MET A 48 -12.06 -14.80 -3.21
CA MET A 48 -11.08 -13.76 -2.89
C MET A 48 -10.09 -13.54 -4.04
N VAL A 49 -9.78 -12.27 -4.32
CA VAL A 49 -8.72 -11.88 -5.24
C VAL A 49 -7.60 -11.19 -4.50
N ILE A 50 -6.36 -11.57 -4.79
CA ILE A 50 -5.16 -10.96 -4.23
C ILE A 50 -4.58 -10.00 -5.26
N PHE A 51 -4.38 -8.76 -4.84
CA PHE A 51 -3.63 -7.72 -5.54
C PHE A 51 -2.20 -7.69 -4.98
N PRO A 52 -1.18 -8.14 -5.74
CA PRO A 52 0.21 -7.94 -5.35
C PRO A 52 0.52 -6.45 -5.21
N ASN A 53 1.36 -6.07 -4.24
CA ASN A 53 1.69 -4.66 -4.01
C ASN A 53 2.96 -4.23 -4.74
N TYR A 54 2.96 -3.01 -5.26
CA TYR A 54 4.12 -2.32 -5.79
C TYR A 54 4.51 -1.19 -4.82
N GLU A 55 5.76 -1.17 -4.40
CA GLU A 55 6.28 -0.23 -3.41
C GLU A 55 6.80 1.04 -4.10
N SER A 56 6.36 2.22 -3.64
CA SER A 56 6.85 3.50 -4.16
C SER A 56 8.36 3.62 -4.08
N SER A 57 8.97 4.10 -5.16
CA SER A 57 10.40 4.33 -5.28
C SER A 57 10.65 5.81 -5.56
N VAL A 58 10.82 6.60 -4.50
CA VAL A 58 10.95 8.06 -4.63
C VAL A 58 12.33 8.45 -5.16
N GLU A 59 12.39 9.40 -6.09
CA GLU A 59 13.64 9.87 -6.72
C GLU A 59 14.20 11.13 -6.04
N ARG A 60 13.47 11.70 -5.07
CA ARG A 60 13.82 12.91 -4.31
C ARG A 60 13.29 12.81 -2.88
N ASP A 61 13.84 13.61 -1.96
CA ASP A 61 13.55 13.56 -0.52
C ASP A 61 12.62 14.68 -0.01
N ASP A 62 12.16 15.54 -0.91
CA ASP A 62 11.36 16.73 -0.61
C ASP A 62 9.88 16.61 -1.01
N ILE A 63 9.42 15.38 -1.33
CA ILE A 63 8.03 15.05 -1.71
C ILE A 63 7.01 15.64 -0.72
N LYS A 64 5.99 16.33 -1.23
CA LYS A 64 4.90 16.92 -0.41
C LYS A 64 3.59 16.17 -0.54
N ASP A 65 3.24 15.73 -1.74
CA ASP A 65 2.01 15.04 -2.10
C ASP A 65 2.33 13.78 -2.94
N PRO A 66 2.47 12.61 -2.28
CA PRO A 66 2.97 11.40 -2.93
C PRO A 66 2.11 10.97 -4.11
N PHE A 67 0.79 11.11 -3.98
CA PHE A 67 -0.16 10.71 -5.02
C PHE A 67 -0.09 11.56 -6.29
N THR A 68 0.46 12.78 -6.21
CA THR A 68 0.64 13.63 -7.39
C THR A 68 2.10 13.77 -7.81
N GLU A 69 3.06 13.31 -7.00
CA GLU A 69 4.49 13.50 -7.26
C GLU A 69 5.26 12.20 -7.56
N VAL A 70 4.78 11.05 -7.07
CA VAL A 70 5.48 9.76 -7.18
C VAL A 70 4.84 8.90 -8.26
N SER A 71 5.64 8.50 -9.25
CA SER A 71 5.21 7.64 -10.36
C SER A 71 6.01 6.35 -10.48
N MET A 72 7.18 6.26 -9.84
CA MET A 72 8.04 5.08 -9.95
C MET A 72 7.75 4.11 -8.80
N PHE A 73 7.60 2.83 -9.14
CA PHE A 73 7.30 1.77 -8.20
C PHE A 73 8.17 0.55 -8.46
N LYS A 74 8.52 -0.17 -7.40
CA LYS A 74 9.19 -1.47 -7.44
C LYS A 74 8.13 -2.57 -7.43
N LYS A 75 8.12 -3.40 -8.46
CA LYS A 75 7.10 -4.44 -8.65
C LYS A 75 7.23 -5.55 -7.62
N ASN A 76 6.10 -6.16 -7.28
CA ASN A 76 6.07 -7.41 -6.51
C ASN A 76 6.81 -8.51 -7.27
N TYR A 77 7.46 -9.42 -6.55
CA TYR A 77 8.13 -10.58 -7.13
C TYR A 77 7.16 -11.49 -7.90
N ASP A 78 5.89 -11.54 -7.51
CA ASP A 78 4.83 -12.27 -8.22
C ASP A 78 4.62 -11.76 -9.65
N HIS A 79 4.96 -10.50 -9.93
CA HIS A 79 4.81 -9.85 -11.23
C HIS A 79 6.15 -9.72 -11.96
N LEU A 80 7.14 -10.55 -11.60
CA LEU A 80 8.48 -10.59 -12.19
C LEU A 80 8.85 -12.02 -12.59
N PRO A 81 9.58 -12.19 -13.72
CA PRO A 81 10.24 -13.45 -13.99
C PRO A 81 11.23 -13.81 -12.87
N LYS A 82 11.25 -15.08 -12.45
CA LYS A 82 12.11 -15.55 -11.34
C LYS A 82 13.58 -15.15 -11.53
N ASP A 83 14.13 -15.35 -12.73
CA ASP A 83 15.53 -15.02 -13.03
C ASP A 83 15.81 -13.53 -12.93
N THR A 84 14.83 -12.68 -13.28
CA THR A 84 14.94 -11.22 -13.13
C THR A 84 14.94 -10.84 -11.66
N TYR A 85 14.03 -11.42 -10.86
CA TYR A 85 13.96 -11.15 -9.43
C TYR A 85 15.24 -11.56 -8.71
N PHE A 86 15.70 -12.81 -8.87
CA PHE A 86 16.90 -13.29 -8.19
C PHE A 86 18.18 -12.64 -8.72
N GLY A 87 18.28 -12.45 -10.04
CA GLY A 87 19.45 -11.86 -10.69
C GLY A 87 19.68 -10.38 -10.39
N LEU A 88 18.64 -9.66 -9.94
CA LEU A 88 18.70 -8.22 -9.61
C LEU A 88 18.35 -7.93 -8.16
N TYR A 89 18.22 -8.96 -7.32
CA TYR A 89 17.77 -8.82 -5.93
C TYR A 89 18.65 -7.85 -5.14
N LYS A 90 19.98 -7.96 -5.28
CA LYS A 90 20.95 -7.13 -4.57
C LYS A 90 20.84 -5.65 -4.96
N GLU A 91 20.70 -5.36 -6.25
CA GLU A 91 20.49 -4.01 -6.73
C GLU A 91 19.13 -3.45 -6.33
N ALA A 92 18.09 -4.29 -6.29
CA ALA A 92 16.73 -3.88 -5.93
C ALA A 92 16.55 -3.63 -4.42
N THR A 93 17.31 -4.32 -3.56
CA THR A 93 17.28 -4.09 -2.11
C THR A 93 18.10 -2.87 -1.70
N ARG A 94 19.18 -2.55 -2.43
CA ARG A 94 20.10 -1.45 -2.11
C ARG A 94 20.66 -1.54 -0.68
N GLY A 95 20.94 -2.76 -0.22
CA GLY A 95 21.43 -3.00 1.14
C GLY A 95 20.35 -2.95 2.23
N ASN A 96 19.09 -2.68 1.89
CA ASN A 96 17.99 -2.86 2.83
C ASN A 96 17.82 -4.33 3.23
N PRO A 97 17.26 -4.61 4.42
CA PRO A 97 17.12 -5.98 4.93
C PRO A 97 16.28 -6.91 4.06
N ASN A 98 15.33 -6.35 3.31
CA ASN A 98 14.39 -7.11 2.47
C ASN A 98 14.22 -6.43 1.11
N TYR A 99 13.65 -7.18 0.15
CA TYR A 99 13.35 -6.69 -1.19
C TYR A 99 12.46 -5.44 -1.17
N PHE A 100 11.45 -5.41 -0.32
CA PHE A 100 10.64 -4.24 0.00
C PHE A 100 11.03 -3.69 1.37
N LEU A 101 10.83 -2.39 1.57
CA LEU A 101 10.93 -1.74 2.88
C LEU A 101 9.81 -2.23 3.80
N THR A 102 8.60 -2.43 3.22
CA THR A 102 7.43 -2.93 3.93
C THR A 102 6.98 -4.32 3.45
N TYR A 103 5.77 -4.74 3.83
CA TYR A 103 5.25 -6.06 3.51
C TYR A 103 5.04 -6.25 2.00
N GLY A 104 5.48 -7.38 1.45
CA GLY A 104 5.30 -7.76 0.04
C GLY A 104 4.16 -8.73 -0.23
N ASN A 105 3.24 -8.92 0.73
CA ASN A 105 2.15 -9.88 0.64
C ASN A 105 0.93 -9.36 -0.13
N GLY A 106 0.92 -8.11 -0.61
CA GLY A 106 -0.24 -7.53 -1.28
C GLY A 106 -1.47 -7.38 -0.36
N LYS A 107 -2.63 -7.11 -0.96
CA LYS A 107 -3.93 -7.06 -0.26
C LYS A 107 -4.99 -7.83 -1.02
N SER A 108 -6.09 -8.18 -0.36
CA SER A 108 -7.19 -8.86 -1.02
C SER A 108 -8.52 -8.11 -0.92
N ALA A 109 -9.28 -8.23 -2.01
CA ALA A 109 -10.73 -8.05 -1.98
C ALA A 109 -11.38 -9.43 -1.87
N ALA A 110 -12.48 -9.53 -1.13
CA ALA A 110 -13.22 -10.77 -1.01
C ALA A 110 -14.71 -10.54 -1.22
N ARG A 111 -15.38 -11.57 -1.75
CA ARG A 111 -16.83 -11.56 -1.90
C ARG A 111 -17.47 -11.55 -0.53
N VAL A 112 -18.47 -10.70 -0.37
CA VAL A 112 -19.23 -10.59 0.87
C VAL A 112 -20.11 -11.83 0.99
N GLN A 113 -19.87 -12.63 2.03
CA GLN A 113 -20.59 -13.89 2.26
C GLN A 113 -20.73 -14.18 3.75
N GLU A 114 -21.55 -15.17 4.09
CA GLU A 114 -21.73 -15.60 5.48
C GLU A 114 -20.45 -16.17 6.09
N HIS A 115 -20.29 -16.01 7.40
CA HIS A 115 -19.16 -16.53 8.18
C HIS A 115 -17.78 -16.00 7.77
N MET A 116 -17.75 -14.92 6.98
CA MET A 116 -16.53 -14.21 6.63
C MET A 116 -15.94 -13.53 7.87
N ARG A 117 -14.60 -13.50 7.95
CA ARG A 117 -13.84 -12.85 9.02
C ARG A 117 -12.59 -12.16 8.47
N PRO A 118 -12.09 -11.11 9.13
CA PRO A 118 -10.79 -10.55 8.78
C PRO A 118 -9.67 -11.53 9.14
N ASN A 119 -8.58 -11.49 8.37
CA ASN A 119 -7.33 -12.19 8.67
C ASN A 119 -6.17 -11.19 8.60
N GLY A 120 -6.17 -10.25 9.54
CA GLY A 120 -5.32 -9.06 9.49
C GLY A 120 -5.82 -8.04 8.45
N ALA A 121 -5.04 -6.98 8.24
CA ALA A 121 -5.38 -5.88 7.34
C ALA A 121 -5.23 -6.19 5.85
N HIS A 122 -4.64 -7.35 5.51
CA HIS A 122 -4.23 -7.71 4.15
C HIS A 122 -5.05 -8.86 3.55
N ARG A 123 -5.80 -9.61 4.38
CA ARG A 123 -6.50 -10.83 3.98
C ARG A 123 -7.84 -10.98 4.66
N TRP A 124 -8.67 -11.82 4.06
CA TRP A 124 -9.94 -12.29 4.60
C TRP A 124 -9.91 -13.81 4.76
N HIS A 125 -10.80 -14.33 5.59
CA HIS A 125 -10.98 -15.77 5.78
C HIS A 125 -12.45 -16.09 6.01
N ASN A 126 -12.78 -17.37 6.16
CA ASN A 126 -14.13 -17.82 6.49
C ASN A 126 -14.06 -18.88 7.59
N TYR A 127 -14.98 -18.84 8.56
CA TYR A 127 -14.99 -19.81 9.66
C TYR A 127 -15.43 -21.23 9.23
N MET A 128 -16.17 -21.35 8.11
CA MET A 128 -16.82 -22.59 7.69
C MET A 128 -16.14 -23.26 6.49
N LYS A 129 -15.30 -22.54 5.74
CA LYS A 129 -14.58 -23.08 4.58
C LYS A 129 -13.25 -22.37 4.33
N SER A 130 -12.35 -23.04 3.62
CA SER A 130 -11.19 -22.38 3.01
C SER A 130 -11.65 -21.56 1.80
N PRO A 131 -11.40 -20.24 1.74
CA PRO A 131 -11.76 -19.43 0.58
C PRO A 131 -11.00 -19.88 -0.68
N ASN A 132 -11.68 -19.95 -1.82
CA ASN A 132 -11.02 -20.09 -3.11
C ASN A 132 -10.40 -18.75 -3.53
N GLU A 133 -9.06 -18.68 -3.52
CA GLU A 133 -8.32 -17.46 -3.82
C GLU A 133 -7.60 -17.52 -5.18
N ILE A 134 -7.59 -16.38 -5.89
CA ILE A 134 -6.74 -16.19 -7.06
C ILE A 134 -5.88 -14.95 -6.87
N LYS A 135 -4.72 -14.92 -7.55
CA LYS A 135 -3.84 -13.75 -7.60
C LYS A 135 -4.00 -13.07 -8.96
N LEU A 136 -4.18 -11.76 -8.95
CA LEU A 136 -4.29 -10.97 -10.18
C LEU A 136 -2.89 -10.74 -10.75
N GLU A 137 -2.76 -10.81 -12.09
CA GLU A 137 -1.45 -10.75 -12.78
C GLU A 137 -1.03 -9.32 -13.19
N GLU A 138 -2.01 -8.46 -13.44
CA GLU A 138 -1.75 -7.08 -13.90
C GLU A 138 -2.17 -6.03 -12.85
N ALA A 139 -3.28 -6.28 -12.15
CA ALA A 139 -3.77 -5.37 -11.13
C ALA A 139 -2.96 -5.46 -9.83
N ALA A 140 -2.75 -4.32 -9.19
CA ALA A 140 -1.86 -4.21 -8.04
C ALA A 140 -2.37 -3.19 -7.00
N ILE A 141 -1.83 -3.26 -5.78
CA ILE A 141 -1.86 -2.15 -4.83
C ILE A 141 -0.61 -1.31 -5.01
N LEU A 142 -0.75 -0.01 -5.22
CA LEU A 142 0.35 0.94 -5.16
C LEU A 142 0.49 1.40 -3.71
N HIS A 143 1.60 1.04 -3.06
CA HIS A 143 1.87 1.41 -1.67
C HIS A 143 2.86 2.57 -1.62
N TYR A 144 2.40 3.74 -1.17
CA TYR A 144 3.16 4.99 -1.08
C TYR A 144 3.89 5.11 0.26
N THR A 145 4.54 4.02 0.65
CA THR A 145 5.24 3.94 1.94
C THR A 145 6.54 4.72 1.94
N TYR A 146 6.83 5.39 3.06
CA TYR A 146 8.04 6.19 3.27
C TYR A 146 8.32 7.22 2.15
N THR A 147 7.26 7.73 1.51
CA THR A 147 7.40 8.69 0.40
C THR A 147 7.82 10.07 0.86
N LYS A 148 7.61 10.41 2.14
CA LYS A 148 8.07 11.66 2.75
C LYS A 148 9.09 11.39 3.84
N PHE A 149 10.02 12.32 4.02
CA PHE A 149 10.93 12.31 5.16
C PHE A 149 10.18 12.27 6.51
N SER A 150 9.04 12.97 6.61
CA SER A 150 8.19 12.97 7.81
C SER A 150 7.62 11.61 8.18
N ASP A 151 7.58 10.65 7.24
CA ASP A 151 7.05 9.31 7.51
C ASP A 151 7.98 8.56 8.47
N LEU A 152 9.29 8.83 8.42
CA LEU A 152 10.26 8.31 9.40
C LEU A 152 9.97 8.83 10.81
N THR A 153 9.74 10.14 10.96
CA THR A 153 9.51 10.74 12.27
C THR A 153 8.12 10.37 12.82
N SER A 154 7.11 10.23 11.95
CA SER A 154 5.76 9.82 12.38
C SER A 154 5.71 8.44 13.01
N ARG A 155 6.68 7.56 12.71
CA ARG A 155 6.81 6.23 13.30
C ARG A 155 7.30 6.28 14.74
N ARG A 156 8.23 7.20 15.05
CA ARG A 156 8.72 7.43 16.42
C ARG A 156 7.55 7.72 17.35
N ASP A 157 6.62 8.57 16.92
CA ASP A 157 5.53 9.05 17.77
C ASP A 157 4.45 7.98 18.04
N ARG A 158 4.54 6.79 17.43
CA ARG A 158 3.61 5.67 17.63
C ARG A 158 4.00 4.71 18.75
N CYS A 159 5.24 4.71 19.24
CA CYS A 159 5.67 3.84 20.33
C CYS A 159 6.59 4.56 21.33
N GLY A 160 6.36 4.35 22.63
CA GLY A 160 7.29 4.72 23.72
C GLY A 160 8.43 3.72 23.93
N CYS A 161 8.77 2.93 22.91
CA CYS A 161 9.79 1.89 22.97
C CYS A 161 11.18 2.50 23.21
N LYS A 162 12.03 1.84 24.00
CA LYS A 162 13.45 2.22 24.03
C LYS A 162 14.06 1.95 22.63
N PRO A 163 14.86 2.86 22.06
CA PRO A 163 15.39 2.72 20.71
C PRO A 163 16.61 1.80 20.66
N THR A 164 16.47 0.58 21.19
CA THR A 164 17.50 -0.48 21.12
C THR A 164 17.02 -1.59 20.20
N LYS A 165 17.96 -2.34 19.59
CA LYS A 165 17.63 -3.45 18.67
C LYS A 165 16.73 -4.51 19.30
N GLU A 166 16.82 -4.74 20.61
CA GLU A 166 15.99 -5.75 21.29
C GLU A 166 14.61 -5.23 21.66
N ASP A 167 14.52 -3.99 22.16
CA ASP A 167 13.24 -3.44 22.63
C ASP A 167 12.26 -3.19 21.48
N VAL A 168 12.76 -2.72 20.34
CA VAL A 168 11.92 -2.39 19.16
C VAL A 168 11.30 -3.63 18.50
N LYS A 169 11.86 -4.83 18.69
CA LYS A 169 11.30 -6.08 18.13
C LYS A 169 9.89 -6.37 18.64
N ARG A 170 9.54 -5.87 19.83
CA ARG A 170 8.23 -6.07 20.45
C ARG A 170 7.10 -5.34 19.70
N CYS A 171 7.42 -4.22 19.05
CA CYS A 171 6.43 -3.35 18.42
C CYS A 171 6.54 -3.30 16.90
N PHE A 172 7.70 -3.63 16.34
CA PHE A 172 7.93 -3.60 14.91
C PHE A 172 8.32 -4.99 14.40
N ILE A 173 7.48 -5.56 13.54
CA ILE A 173 7.72 -6.86 12.92
C ILE A 173 8.83 -6.73 11.86
N LEU A 174 8.79 -5.66 11.06
CA LEU A 174 9.72 -5.43 9.96
C LEU A 174 11.04 -4.84 10.43
N GLU A 175 12.15 -5.35 9.91
CA GLU A 175 13.48 -4.86 10.26
C GLU A 175 13.71 -3.41 9.83
N PHE A 176 13.23 -3.04 8.64
CA PHE A 176 13.30 -1.65 8.18
C PHE A 176 12.59 -0.69 9.14
N ASP A 177 11.38 -1.04 9.61
CA ASP A 177 10.63 -0.24 10.58
C ASP A 177 11.41 -0.05 11.90
N ARG A 178 12.14 -1.09 12.33
CA ARG A 178 13.01 -1.01 13.52
C ARG A 178 14.15 -0.03 13.31
N LEU A 179 14.83 -0.10 12.17
CA LEU A 179 15.93 0.81 11.83
C LEU A 179 15.43 2.24 11.71
N ALA A 180 14.31 2.45 11.04
CA ALA A 180 13.64 3.74 10.91
C ALA A 180 13.26 4.33 12.28
N PHE A 181 12.72 3.52 13.20
CA PHE A 181 12.40 3.97 14.55
C PHE A 181 13.65 4.38 15.34
N ILE A 182 14.72 3.58 15.27
CA ILE A 182 15.97 3.85 15.99
C ILE A 182 16.60 5.16 15.48
N ILE A 183 16.80 5.30 14.17
CA ILE A 183 17.40 6.51 13.60
C ILE A 183 16.55 7.75 13.92
N ALA A 184 15.21 7.63 13.87
CA ALA A 184 14.29 8.72 14.21
C ALA A 184 14.32 9.12 15.69
N SER A 185 14.79 8.24 16.56
CA SER A 185 14.82 8.44 18.02
C SER A 185 16.19 8.88 18.54
N THR A 186 17.28 8.55 17.85
CA THR A 186 18.64 8.73 18.38
C THR A 186 19.51 9.70 17.60
N ALA A 187 19.18 9.96 16.33
CA ALA A 187 20.03 10.74 15.44
C ALA A 187 19.59 12.20 15.33
N THR A 188 20.51 13.05 14.90
CA THR A 188 20.20 14.43 14.50
C THR A 188 19.40 14.46 13.21
N GLU A 189 18.77 15.60 12.91
CA GLU A 189 18.01 15.75 11.67
C GLU A 189 18.86 15.52 10.41
N GLN A 190 20.10 16.01 10.41
CA GLN A 190 21.01 15.83 9.28
C GLN A 190 21.36 14.35 9.05
N GLU A 191 21.64 13.61 10.13
CA GLU A 191 21.92 12.17 10.06
C GLU A 191 20.69 11.39 9.60
N MET A 192 19.49 11.73 10.10
CA MET A 192 18.24 11.13 9.62
C MET A 192 18.03 11.36 8.12
N ARG A 193 18.28 12.59 7.63
CA ARG A 193 18.14 12.91 6.20
C ARG A 193 19.12 12.12 5.35
N ASN A 194 20.35 11.98 5.80
CA ASN A 194 21.35 11.16 5.11
C ASN A 194 20.91 9.69 5.05
N TRP A 195 20.45 9.14 6.18
CA TRP A 195 19.94 7.78 6.26
C TRP A 195 18.75 7.55 5.32
N TYR A 196 17.78 8.48 5.30
CA TYR A 196 16.63 8.43 4.41
C TYR A 196 17.03 8.43 2.93
N ARG A 197 17.97 9.29 2.54
CA ARG A 197 18.50 9.34 1.17
C ARG A 197 19.15 8.02 0.77
N GLU A 198 19.93 7.43 1.67
CA GLU A 198 20.65 6.19 1.41
C GLU A 198 19.71 4.99 1.26
N HIS A 199 18.70 4.88 2.14
CA HIS A 199 17.89 3.67 2.25
C HIS A 199 16.56 3.72 1.47
N VAL A 200 16.01 4.92 1.24
CA VAL A 200 14.68 5.10 0.63
C VAL A 200 14.75 5.77 -0.73
N VAL A 201 15.56 6.84 -0.87
CA VAL A 201 15.55 7.68 -2.07
C VAL A 201 16.43 7.08 -3.16
N TRP A 202 15.87 6.86 -4.34
CA TRP A 202 16.52 6.27 -5.51
C TRP A 202 17.33 7.30 -6.28
N THR A 203 18.47 7.70 -5.73
CA THR A 203 19.35 8.76 -6.27
C THR A 203 20.26 8.31 -7.40
N ASP A 204 20.60 7.01 -7.47
CA ASP A 204 21.46 6.44 -8.53
C ASP A 204 20.65 6.19 -9.81
N LYS A 205 20.82 7.11 -10.78
CA LYS A 205 20.11 7.08 -12.06
C LYS A 205 20.47 5.87 -12.93
N ASP A 206 21.71 5.37 -12.85
CA ASP A 206 22.14 4.24 -13.68
C ASP A 206 21.52 2.94 -13.18
N THR A 207 21.51 2.75 -11.86
CA THR A 207 20.80 1.62 -11.22
C THR A 207 19.30 1.71 -11.50
N ASN A 208 18.68 2.90 -11.37
CA ASN A 208 17.26 3.09 -11.68
C ASN A 208 16.95 2.70 -13.13
N LEU A 209 17.75 3.17 -14.08
CA LEU A 209 17.58 2.90 -15.50
C LEU A 209 17.75 1.41 -15.82
N LYS A 210 18.73 0.74 -15.19
CA LYS A 210 18.91 -0.72 -15.29
C LYS A 210 17.66 -1.46 -14.84
N LEU A 211 17.14 -1.14 -13.65
CA LEU A 211 15.99 -1.81 -13.07
C LEU A 211 14.69 -1.51 -13.83
N LEU A 212 14.52 -0.29 -14.35
CA LEU A 212 13.42 0.07 -15.24
C LEU A 212 13.44 -0.75 -16.54
N ARG A 213 14.61 -0.85 -17.20
CA ARG A 213 14.77 -1.64 -18.42
C ARG A 213 14.51 -3.13 -18.21
N LYS A 214 14.75 -3.62 -17.00
CA LYS A 214 14.50 -5.02 -16.61
C LYS A 214 13.11 -5.24 -15.99
N GLY A 215 12.30 -4.19 -15.86
CA GLY A 215 10.92 -4.27 -15.37
C GLY A 215 10.78 -4.44 -13.85
N VAL A 216 11.87 -4.43 -13.08
CA VAL A 216 11.84 -4.46 -11.61
C VAL A 216 11.25 -3.17 -11.06
N LEU A 217 11.70 -2.03 -11.60
CA LEU A 217 11.06 -0.74 -11.43
C LEU A 217 10.12 -0.50 -12.62
N THR A 218 9.02 0.21 -12.39
CA THR A 218 8.08 0.62 -13.42
C THR A 218 7.56 2.03 -13.13
N ARG A 219 7.13 2.75 -14.17
CA ARG A 219 6.47 4.05 -14.04
C ARG A 219 4.97 3.92 -14.30
N ILE A 220 4.17 4.35 -13.34
CA ILE A 220 2.71 4.31 -13.38
C ILE A 220 2.19 5.73 -13.19
N TYR A 221 1.58 6.30 -14.23
CA TYR A 221 1.13 7.70 -14.27
C TYR A 221 -0.39 7.87 -14.19
N ALA A 222 -1.17 6.82 -14.53
CA ALA A 222 -2.63 6.89 -14.54
C ALA A 222 -3.25 7.42 -13.23
N PRO A 223 -2.93 6.89 -12.03
CA PRO A 223 -3.53 7.40 -10.79
C PRO A 223 -3.10 8.83 -10.50
N MET A 224 -1.85 9.19 -10.80
CA MET A 224 -1.35 10.56 -10.66
C MET A 224 -2.13 11.54 -11.53
N ALA A 225 -2.35 11.21 -12.81
CA ALA A 225 -3.11 12.04 -13.73
C ALA A 225 -4.56 12.21 -13.29
N ILE A 226 -5.21 11.13 -12.86
CA ILE A 226 -6.59 11.15 -12.34
C ILE A 226 -6.68 12.05 -11.10
N ILE A 227 -5.79 11.87 -10.13
CA ILE A 227 -5.84 12.63 -8.87
C ILE A 227 -5.56 14.11 -9.11
N ARG A 228 -4.61 14.45 -10.00
CA ARG A 228 -4.37 15.85 -10.40
C ARG A 228 -5.63 16.47 -11.03
N GLY A 229 -6.25 15.79 -11.99
CA GLY A 229 -7.48 16.27 -12.63
C GLY A 229 -8.66 16.43 -11.67
N LEU A 230 -8.80 15.54 -10.68
CA LEU A 230 -9.83 15.64 -9.63
C LEU A 230 -9.57 16.82 -8.67
N LYS A 231 -8.31 17.14 -8.39
CA LYS A 231 -7.93 18.29 -7.56
C LYS A 231 -8.15 19.60 -8.31
N GLU A 232 -7.73 19.67 -9.56
CA GLU A 232 -7.86 20.85 -10.43
C GLU A 232 -9.32 21.19 -10.72
N SER A 233 -10.19 20.18 -10.82
CA SER A 233 -11.64 20.37 -11.04
C SER A 233 -12.44 20.73 -9.79
N GLY A 234 -11.83 20.72 -8.60
CA GLY A 234 -12.53 20.95 -7.32
C GLY A 234 -13.38 19.76 -6.82
N ILE A 235 -13.63 18.76 -7.67
CA ILE A 235 -14.45 17.56 -7.35
C ILE A 235 -13.95 16.86 -6.09
N PHE A 236 -12.63 16.80 -5.89
CA PHE A 236 -12.05 16.14 -4.73
C PHE A 236 -12.48 16.79 -3.41
N ILE A 237 -12.52 18.13 -3.37
CA ILE A 237 -12.92 18.89 -2.18
C ILE A 237 -14.40 18.67 -1.88
N ASP A 238 -15.24 18.69 -2.91
CA ASP A 238 -16.69 18.48 -2.78
C ASP A 238 -17.02 17.07 -2.30
N ALA A 239 -16.35 16.06 -2.87
CA ALA A 239 -16.51 14.66 -2.50
C ALA A 239 -16.07 14.42 -1.04
N VAL A 240 -14.91 14.92 -0.63
CA VAL A 240 -14.41 14.79 0.75
C VAL A 240 -15.34 15.51 1.75
N THR A 241 -15.83 16.69 1.40
CA THR A 241 -16.76 17.46 2.24
C THR A 241 -18.08 16.72 2.40
N SER A 242 -18.61 16.17 1.31
CA SER A 242 -19.84 15.37 1.30
C SER A 242 -19.69 14.09 2.12
N ALA A 243 -18.57 13.37 1.97
CA ALA A 243 -18.28 12.17 2.73
C ALA A 243 -18.16 12.45 4.24
N LYS A 244 -17.46 13.54 4.63
CA LYS A 244 -17.39 13.96 6.04
C LYS A 244 -18.77 14.24 6.62
N LYS A 245 -19.64 14.92 5.88
CA LYS A 245 -21.02 15.19 6.30
C LYS A 245 -21.82 13.90 6.48
N ALA A 246 -21.68 12.94 5.56
CA ALA A 246 -22.34 11.63 5.66
C ALA A 246 -21.86 10.83 6.89
N VAL A 247 -20.54 10.76 7.12
CA VAL A 247 -19.96 10.08 8.30
C VAL A 247 -20.44 10.70 9.60
N MET A 248 -20.44 12.03 9.71
CA MET A 248 -20.95 12.72 10.92
C MET A 248 -22.44 12.42 11.16
N THR A 249 -23.23 12.27 10.09
CA THR A 249 -24.65 11.90 10.20
C THR A 249 -24.82 10.48 10.75
N ILE A 250 -24.05 9.52 10.22
CA ILE A 250 -24.06 8.12 10.66
C ILE A 250 -23.60 8.01 12.12
N LEU A 251 -22.51 8.69 12.49
CA LEU A 251 -22.00 8.68 13.86
C LEU A 251 -23.02 9.22 14.86
N LYS A 252 -23.75 10.28 14.49
CA LYS A 252 -24.82 10.82 15.33
C LYS A 252 -25.96 9.81 15.53
N GLN A 253 -26.39 9.13 14.48
CA GLN A 253 -27.43 8.10 14.54
C GLN A 253 -27.01 6.88 15.39
N LEU A 254 -25.72 6.54 15.40
CA LEU A 254 -25.17 5.47 16.24
C LEU A 254 -25.04 5.86 17.71
N GLN A 255 -24.89 7.15 18.03
CA GLN A 255 -24.87 7.66 19.41
C GLN A 255 -26.27 7.80 20.02
N GLU A 256 -27.30 7.86 19.19
CA GLU A 256 -28.72 7.96 19.59
C GLU A 256 -29.41 6.58 19.74
N ARG A 257 -28.67 5.48 19.55
CA ARG A 257 -29.10 4.09 19.75
C ARG A 257 -28.40 3.47 20.96
#